data_AF-A0A2X2JRV7-F1
#
_entry.id   AF-A0A2X2JRV7-F1
#
_cell.length_a   1.000
_cell.length_b   1.000
_cell.length_c   1.000
_cell.angle_alpha   90.00
_cell.angle_beta   90.00
_cell.angle_gamma   90.00
#
_symmetry.space_group_name_H-M   'P 1'
#
loop_
_entity.id
_entity.type
_entity.pdbx_description
1 polymer ?
#
loop_
_entity_poly.entity_id
_entity_poly.type
_entity_poly.pdbx_seq_one_letter_code
_entity_poly.pdbx_strand_id
1 'polypeptide(L)' 'MNILTRFATPQGAKDTKMPSMKITLSFSEFNTTKTTVTSTSVFPTKEAAQQVINMGVEQGMNQTLDQLDALLK' A
#
# COMPACT_ATOMS: atom_id res chain seq x y z
N MET A 1 5.29 -10.08 5.67
CA MET A 1 4.52 -10.69 4.55
C MET A 1 4.91 -10.04 3.24
N ASN A 2 5.11 -10.79 2.15
CA ASN A 2 5.55 -10.28 0.85
C ASN A 2 4.49 -10.58 -0.23
N ILE A 3 4.01 -9.55 -0.94
CA ILE A 3 2.87 -9.61 -1.86
C ILE A 3 3.22 -8.89 -3.17
N LEU A 4 2.90 -9.52 -4.31
CA LEU A 4 2.87 -8.83 -5.61
C LEU A 4 1.48 -8.25 -5.83
N THR A 5 1.39 -6.94 -6.06
CA THR A 5 0.10 -6.23 -6.20
C THR A 5 0.06 -5.35 -7.45
N ARG A 6 -1.15 -4.97 -7.85
CA ARG A 6 -1.47 -4.05 -8.95
C ARG A 6 -2.61 -3.14 -8.54
N PHE A 7 -2.65 -1.95 -9.13
CA PHE A 7 -3.80 -1.07 -9.02
C PHE A 7 -5.03 -1.70 -9.67
N ALA A 8 -6.20 -1.28 -9.19
CA ALA A 8 -7.48 -1.68 -9.75
C ALA A 8 -8.15 -0.47 -10.43
N THR A 9 -8.83 -0.76 -11.53
CA THR A 9 -9.79 0.15 -12.17
C THR A 9 -11.00 0.37 -11.25
N PRO A 10 -11.86 1.38 -11.49
CA PRO A 10 -13.09 1.57 -10.72
C PRO A 10 -14.02 0.35 -10.70
N GLN A 11 -13.93 -0.53 -11.71
CA GLN A 11 -14.69 -1.78 -11.81
C GLN A 11 -14.01 -2.95 -11.07
N GLY A 12 -12.89 -2.72 -10.38
CA GLY A 12 -12.15 -3.72 -9.61
C GLY A 12 -11.20 -4.61 -10.42
N ALA A 13 -11.16 -4.48 -11.75
CA ALA A 13 -10.22 -5.22 -12.59
C ALA A 13 -8.80 -4.65 -12.48
N LYS A 14 -7.77 -5.48 -12.69
CA LYS A 14 -6.36 -5.05 -12.72
C LYS A 14 -6.16 -3.94 -13.75
N ASP A 15 -5.60 -2.82 -13.33
CA ASP A 15 -5.23 -1.73 -14.22
C ASP A 15 -3.86 -2.02 -14.86
N THR A 16 -3.86 -2.33 -16.16
CA THR A 16 -2.65 -2.64 -16.92
C THR A 16 -1.87 -1.39 -17.35
N LYS A 17 -2.46 -0.20 -17.20
CA LYS A 17 -1.80 1.08 -17.47
C LYS A 17 -0.99 1.58 -16.29
N MET A 18 -1.17 0.95 -15.13
CA MET A 18 -0.50 1.29 -13.89
C MET A 18 0.66 0.32 -13.59
N PRO A 19 1.75 0.79 -12.97
CA PRO A 19 2.85 -0.08 -12.61
C PRO A 19 2.42 -1.12 -11.57
N SER A 20 2.95 -2.34 -11.69
CA SER A 20 2.92 -3.31 -10.59
C SER A 20 3.94 -2.94 -9.52
N MET A 21 3.71 -3.37 -8.28
CA MET A 21 4.66 -3.18 -7.19
C MET A 21 4.74 -4.43 -6.31
N LYS A 22 5.87 -4.58 -5.64
CA LYS A 22 6.07 -5.58 -4.60
C LYS A 22 5.92 -4.89 -3.25
N ILE A 23 4.97 -5.34 -2.44
CA ILE A 23 4.74 -4.80 -1.09
C ILE A 23 5.27 -5.79 -0.07
N THR A 24 6.05 -5.28 0.89
CA THR A 24 6.39 -5.98 2.12
C THR A 24 5.69 -5.30 3.29
N LEU A 25 4.85 -6.03 4.00
CA LEU A 25 4.28 -5.60 5.29
C LEU A 25 5.07 -6.22 6.43
N SER A 26 5.56 -5.36 7.32
CA SER A 26 6.22 -5.75 8.56
C SER A 26 5.40 -5.25 9.74
N PHE A 27 5.20 -6.12 10.72
CA PHE A 27 4.44 -5.83 11.93
C PHE A 27 5.39 -5.93 13.11
N SER A 28 5.42 -4.90 13.95
CA SER A 28 6.17 -4.91 15.20
C SER A 28 5.29 -4.44 16.33
N GLU A 29 5.48 -5.02 17.51
CA GLU A 29 4.80 -4.55 18.71
C GLU A 29 5.23 -3.10 19.00
N PHE A 30 4.25 -2.23 19.23
CA PHE A 30 4.50 -0.92 19.82
C PHE A 30 4.26 -0.96 21.33
N ASN A 31 3.17 -1.60 21.74
CA ASN A 31 2.88 -2.01 23.12
C ASN A 31 1.83 -3.13 23.12
N THR A 32 1.37 -3.53 24.31
CA THR A 32 0.38 -4.60 24.51
C THR A 32 -0.96 -4.43 23.77
N THR A 33 -1.27 -3.22 23.31
CA THR A 33 -2.54 -2.87 22.63
C THR A 33 -2.35 -2.28 21.23
N LYS A 34 -1.11 -2.06 20.78
CA LYS A 34 -0.82 -1.35 19.53
C LYS A 34 0.28 -2.03 18.73
N THR A 35 0.11 -2.03 17.42
CA THR A 35 1.08 -2.57 16.46
C THR A 35 1.55 -1.46 15.53
N THR A 36 2.85 -1.35 15.33
CA THR A 36 3.41 -0.56 14.22
C THR A 36 3.39 -1.42 12.97
N VAL A 37 2.75 -0.91 11.92
CA VAL A 37 2.73 -1.54 10.59
C VAL A 37 3.60 -0.72 9.64
N THR A 38 4.66 -1.33 9.13
CA THR A 38 5.51 -0.73 8.08
C THR A 38 5.19 -1.37 6.74
N SER A 39 4.74 -0.56 5.78
CA SER A 39 4.46 -0.98 4.41
C SER A 39 5.54 -0.46 3.45
N THR A 40 6.39 -1.36 2.96
CA THR A 40 7.45 -1.03 1.99
C THR A 40 7.02 -1.45 0.59
N SER A 41 6.84 -0.47 -0.29
CA SER A 41 6.48 -0.70 -1.69
C SER A 41 7.69 -0.50 -2.60
N VAL A 42 8.06 -1.54 -3.35
CA VAL A 42 9.16 -1.51 -4.34
C VAL A 42 8.56 -1.50 -5.74
N PHE A 43 8.89 -0.45 -6.49
CA PHE A 43 8.48 -0.25 -7.89
C PHE A 43 9.60 -0.64 -8.85
N PRO A 44 9.27 -1.04 -10.10
CA PRO A 44 10.27 -1.47 -11.08
C PRO A 44 11.26 -0.38 -11.49
N THR A 45 10.82 0.89 -11.52
CA THR A 45 11.65 2.03 -11.90
C THR A 45 11.34 3.25 -11.02
N LYS A 46 12.26 4.23 -11.03
CA LYS A 46 12.09 5.51 -10.34
C LYS A 46 10.88 6.27 -10.90
N GLU A 47 10.70 6.26 -12.21
CA GLU A 47 9.62 6.97 -12.91
C GLU A 47 8.25 6.37 -12.52
N ALA A 48 8.16 5.04 -12.41
CA ALA A 48 6.96 4.37 -11.93
C ALA A 48 6.62 4.75 -10.48
N ALA A 49 7.62 4.82 -9.60
CA ALA A 49 7.44 5.29 -8.22
C ALA A 49 6.98 6.76 -8.18
N GLN A 50 7.61 7.63 -8.97
CA GLN A 50 7.26 9.05 -9.02
C GLN A 50 5.84 9.28 -9.56
N GLN A 51 5.43 8.51 -10.58
CA GLN A 51 4.08 8.58 -11.14
C GLN A 51 3.02 8.33 -10.06
N VAL A 52 3.18 7.28 -9.25
CA VAL A 52 2.20 6.96 -8.22
C VAL A 52 2.23 7.94 -7.04
N ILE A 53 3.40 8.50 -6.71
CA ILE A 53 3.51 9.60 -5.74
C ILE A 53 2.69 10.80 -6.23
N ASN A 54 2.85 11.19 -7.50
CA ASN A 54 2.09 12.30 -8.09
C ASN A 54 0.58 12.04 -8.13
N MET A 55 0.17 10.76 -8.17
CA MET A 55 -1.23 10.35 -8.10
C MET A 55 -1.79 10.29 -6.67
N GLY A 56 -0.97 10.54 -5.64
CA GLY A 56 -1.41 10.54 -4.24
C GLY A 56 -1.42 9.16 -3.57
N VAL A 57 -0.53 8.24 -3.98
CA VAL A 57 -0.47 6.88 -3.39
C VAL A 57 -0.28 6.90 -1.86
N GLU A 58 0.44 7.89 -1.31
CA GLU A 58 0.65 8.02 0.14
C GLU A 58 -0.66 8.29 0.87
N GLN A 59 -1.50 9.18 0.32
CA GLN A 59 -2.81 9.49 0.88
C GLN A 59 -3.74 8.26 0.82
N GLY A 60 -3.76 7.56 -0.31
CA GLY A 60 -4.56 6.34 -0.47
C GLY A 60 -4.13 5.21 0.48
N MET A 61 -2.82 5.07 0.72
CA MET A 61 -2.30 4.07 1.66
C MET A 61 -2.65 4.44 3.11
N ASN A 62 -2.55 5.72 3.49
CA ASN A 62 -2.98 6.18 4.82
C ASN A 62 -4.47 5.91 5.05
N GLN A 63 -5.33 6.24 4.08
CA GLN A 63 -6.76 5.93 4.15
C GLN A 63 -7.02 4.43 4.31
N THR A 64 -6.23 3.59 3.63
CA THR A 64 -6.35 2.12 3.76
C THR A 64 -6.01 1.66 5.18
N LEU A 65 -4.94 2.21 5.77
CA LEU A 65 -4.54 1.88 7.14
C LEU A 65 -5.53 2.44 8.18
N ASP A 66 -6.13 3.60 7.93
CA ASP A 66 -7.19 4.16 8.79
C ASP A 66 -8.43 3.25 8.80
N GLN A 67 -8.84 2.72 7.64
CA GLN A 67 -9.94 1.76 7.56
C GLN A 67 -9.60 0.45 8.26
N LEU A 68 -8.36 -0.02 8.17
CA LEU A 68 -7.90 -1.20 8.91
C LEU A 68 -7.96 -0.97 10.42
N ASP A 69 -7.49 0.18 10.92
CA ASP A 69 -7.58 0.54 12.33
C ASP A 69 -9.04 0.61 12.80
N ALA A 70 -9.94 1.14 11.98
CA ALA A 70 -11.37 1.20 12.28
C ALA A 70 -12.03 -0.20 12.38
N LEU A 71 -11.59 -1.17 11.57
CA LEU A 71 -12.11 -2.54 11.58
C LEU A 71 -11.64 -3.38 12.77
N LEU A 72 -10.54 -2.98 13.42
CA LEU A 72 -9.93 -3.70 14.54
C LEU A 72 -10.34 -3.15 15.91
N LYS A 73 -11.12 -2.07 15.95
CA LYS A 73 -11.76 -1.53 17.16
C LYS A 73 -13.04 -2.30 17.48
#